data_AF-A0A950CMF2-F1
#
_entry.id   AF-A0A950CMF2-F1
#
_cell.length_a   1.000
_cell.length_b   1.000
_cell.length_c   1.000
_cell.angle_alpha   90.00
_cell.angle_beta   90.00
_cell.angle_gamma   90.00
#
_symmetry.space_group_name_H-M   'P 1'
#
loop_
_entity.id
_entity.type
_entity.pdbx_description
1 polymer ?
#
loop_
_entity_poly.entity_id
_entity_poly.type
_entity_poly.pdbx_seq_one_letter_code
_entity_poly.pdbx_strand_id
1 'polypeptide(L)'
;MLDHIGLVVSDYAKSKAFFERALAPLGYSCLMEFSGAAGFGAAGKPDFWISQGQAGKPPVHVAFAAADRSVVDAFHKAAVGAGGRDNGAPGLRKEYHPNYYGAFVHDLDGNNIEAVCHNPA
;
A
#
# COMPACT_ATOMS: atom_id res chain seq x y z
N MET A 1 -14.02 6.75 -8.90
CA MET A 1 -12.93 6.54 -9.87
C MET A 1 -11.83 7.54 -9.54
N LEU A 2 -10.63 7.05 -9.25
CA LEU A 2 -9.42 7.83 -8.98
C LEU A 2 -8.46 7.58 -10.13
N ASP A 3 -7.76 8.61 -10.63
CA ASP A 3 -6.75 8.44 -11.69
C ASP A 3 -5.37 8.12 -11.10
N HIS A 4 -4.94 8.91 -10.11
CA HIS A 4 -3.75 8.70 -9.32
C HIS A 4 -3.82 9.49 -8.00
N ILE A 5 -2.94 9.17 -7.06
CA ILE A 5 -2.71 9.96 -5.83
C ILE A 5 -1.22 10.18 -5.58
N GLY A 6 -0.89 11.12 -4.69
CA GLY A 6 0.48 11.35 -4.24
C GLY A 6 0.58 11.35 -2.71
N LEU A 7 1.61 10.67 -2.21
CA LEU A 7 1.95 10.57 -0.80
C LEU A 7 3.30 11.21 -0.52
N VAL A 8 3.34 12.18 0.40
CA VAL A 8 4.61 12.77 0.84
C VAL A 8 5.23 11.90 1.93
N VAL A 9 6.49 11.51 1.74
CA VAL A 9 7.26 10.64 2.64
C VAL A 9 8.52 11.35 3.16
N SER A 10 8.94 11.07 4.39
CA SER A 10 10.07 11.77 5.01
C SER A 10 11.44 11.30 4.53
N ASP A 11 11.56 10.03 4.13
CA ASP A 11 12.80 9.41 3.64
C ASP A 11 12.50 8.63 2.36
N TYR A 12 12.80 9.23 1.21
CA TYR A 12 12.45 8.66 -0.09
C TYR A 12 13.03 7.26 -0.31
N ALA A 13 14.31 7.07 0.01
CA ALA A 13 15.00 5.82 -0.27
C ALA A 13 14.39 4.66 0.54
N LYS A 14 14.10 4.91 1.83
CA LYS A 14 13.46 3.90 2.68
C LYS A 14 12.01 3.64 2.27
N SER A 15 11.24 4.69 2.00
CA SER A 15 9.84 4.55 1.62
C SER A 15 9.69 3.88 0.26
N LYS A 16 10.55 4.17 -0.72
CA LYS A 16 10.61 3.45 -1.99
C LYS A 16 10.84 1.95 -1.77
N ALA A 17 11.88 1.58 -1.02
CA ALA A 17 12.19 0.18 -0.74
C ALA A 17 11.05 -0.54 0.01
N PHE A 18 10.34 0.18 0.90
CA PHE A 18 9.13 -0.32 1.54
C PHE A 18 8.03 -0.59 0.52
N PHE A 19 7.65 0.40 -0.30
CA PHE A 19 6.55 0.27 -1.26
C PHE A 19 6.84 -0.71 -2.39
N GLU A 20 8.10 -0.84 -2.85
CA GLU A 20 8.51 -1.88 -3.80
C GLU A 20 8.20 -3.28 -3.26
N ARG A 21 8.50 -3.54 -1.98
CA ARG A 21 8.27 -4.84 -1.36
C ARG A 21 6.80 -5.05 -1.01
N ALA A 22 6.16 -4.04 -0.40
CA ALA A 22 4.79 -4.11 0.04
C ALA A 22 3.81 -4.30 -1.14
N LEU A 23 4.02 -3.59 -2.24
CA LEU A 23 3.09 -3.58 -3.37
C LEU A 23 3.38 -4.67 -4.43
N ALA A 24 4.55 -5.31 -4.41
CA ALA A 24 4.88 -6.38 -5.36
C ALA A 24 3.84 -7.53 -5.42
N PRO A 25 3.26 -8.03 -4.30
CA PRO A 25 2.20 -9.04 -4.35
C PRO A 25 0.92 -8.59 -5.06
N LEU A 26 0.66 -7.28 -5.11
CA LEU A 26 -0.47 -6.69 -5.84
C LEU A 26 -0.17 -6.51 -7.34
N GLY A 27 1.02 -6.93 -7.81
CA GLY A 27 1.46 -6.76 -9.19
C GLY A 27 2.00 -5.37 -9.51
N TYR A 28 2.21 -4.54 -8.48
CA TYR A 28 2.76 -3.20 -8.65
C TYR A 28 4.29 -3.23 -8.75
N SER A 29 4.84 -2.29 -9.51
CA SER A 29 6.28 -2.03 -9.59
C SER A 29 6.53 -0.52 -9.70
N CYS A 30 7.77 -0.08 -9.46
CA CYS A 30 8.17 1.29 -9.73
C CYS A 30 8.26 1.49 -11.25
N LEU A 31 7.27 2.18 -11.83
CA LEU A 31 7.16 2.39 -13.27
C LEU A 31 7.82 3.69 -13.73
N MET A 32 7.86 4.68 -12.84
CA MET A 32 8.51 5.97 -13.11
C MET A 32 9.26 6.43 -11.86
N GLU A 33 10.42 7.05 -12.07
CA GLU A 33 11.23 7.60 -10.99
C GLU A 33 11.89 8.89 -11.46
N PHE A 34 11.80 9.93 -10.63
CA PHE A 34 12.49 11.21 -10.80
C PHE A 34 13.09 11.64 -9.47
N SER A 35 13.91 12.69 -9.49
CA SER A 35 14.67 13.15 -8.31
C SER A 35 13.80 13.31 -7.06
N GLY A 36 13.82 12.30 -6.18
CA GLY A 36 13.09 12.26 -4.92
C GLY A 36 11.63 11.80 -4.99
N ALA A 37 11.20 11.14 -6.07
CA ALA A 37 9.84 10.65 -6.20
C ALA A 37 9.70 9.45 -7.15
N ALA A 38 8.74 8.58 -6.85
CA ALA A 38 8.49 7.35 -7.59
C ALA A 38 6.99 7.13 -7.81
N GLY A 39 6.64 6.66 -9.00
CA GLY A 39 5.30 6.29 -9.41
C GLY A 39 5.20 4.78 -9.52
N PHE A 40 4.37 4.19 -8.67
CA PHE A 40 4.05 2.77 -8.65
C PHE A 40 2.75 2.51 -9.40
N GLY A 41 2.69 1.37 -10.07
CA GLY A 41 1.47 0.92 -10.73
C GLY A 41 1.56 -0.51 -11.23
N ALA A 42 0.41 -1.02 -11.65
CA ALA A 42 0.26 -2.27 -12.37
C ALA A 42 -0.01 -2.00 -13.87
N ALA A 43 0.29 -2.98 -14.74
CA ALA A 43 0.00 -2.92 -16.17
C ALA A 43 0.55 -1.67 -16.91
N GLY A 44 1.68 -1.12 -16.45
CA GLY A 44 2.40 -0.06 -17.16
C GLY A 44 1.87 1.36 -16.97
N LYS A 45 0.87 1.58 -16.09
CA LYS A 45 0.41 2.93 -15.70
C LYS A 45 0.60 3.15 -14.20
N PRO A 46 1.37 4.17 -13.76
CA PRO A 46 1.45 4.51 -12.34
C PRO A 46 0.22 5.29 -11.88
N ASP A 47 -0.33 4.88 -10.75
CA ASP A 47 -1.47 5.50 -10.07
C ASP A 47 -1.20 5.80 -8.58
N PHE A 48 -0.08 5.33 -8.03
CA PHE A 48 0.35 5.64 -6.67
C PHE A 48 1.73 6.28 -6.66
N TRP A 49 1.81 7.54 -6.26
CA TRP A 49 3.07 8.29 -6.22
C TRP A 49 3.55 8.50 -4.79
N ILE A 50 4.87 8.42 -4.60
CA ILE A 50 5.54 8.93 -3.40
C ILE A 50 6.48 10.06 -3.79
N SER A 51 6.61 11.06 -2.93
CA SER A 51 7.58 12.15 -3.09
C SER A 51 8.21 12.55 -1.76
N GLN A 52 9.50 12.90 -1.78
CA GLN A 52 10.19 13.33 -0.58
C GLN A 52 9.68 14.69 -0.10
N GLY A 53 9.43 14.81 1.19
CA GLY A 53 9.09 16.07 1.81
C GLY A 53 8.74 15.92 3.28
N GLN A 54 8.04 16.91 3.84
CA GLN A 54 7.49 16.80 5.18
C GLN A 54 6.26 15.88 5.13
N ALA A 55 6.36 14.69 5.72
CA ALA A 55 5.26 13.74 5.79
C ALA A 55 3.98 14.40 6.33
N GLY A 56 2.86 14.08 5.68
CA GLY A 56 1.56 14.66 6.00
C GLY A 56 1.11 14.38 7.43
N LYS A 57 0.47 15.38 8.06
CA LYS A 57 -0.20 15.22 9.35
C LYS A 57 -1.63 15.78 9.23
N PRO A 58 -2.68 15.02 9.59
CA PRO A 58 -2.63 13.64 10.11
C PRO A 58 -2.16 12.62 9.04
N PRO A 59 -1.75 11.40 9.45
CA PRO A 59 -1.43 10.33 8.51
C PRO A 59 -2.61 10.02 7.58
N VAL A 60 -2.33 9.63 6.35
CA VAL A 60 -3.38 9.29 5.38
C VAL A 60 -3.66 7.80 5.36
N HIS A 61 -4.83 7.44 4.83
CA HIS A 61 -5.21 6.06 4.60
C HIS A 61 -5.34 5.81 3.10
N VAL A 62 -4.71 4.75 2.61
CA VAL A 62 -4.74 4.33 1.20
C VAL A 62 -5.00 2.82 1.14
N ALA A 63 -6.07 2.42 0.45
CA ALA A 63 -6.43 1.02 0.27
C ALA A 63 -6.25 0.59 -1.20
N PHE A 64 -5.53 -0.50 -1.40
CA PHE A 64 -5.28 -1.12 -2.70
C PHE A 64 -6.21 -2.33 -2.88
N ALA A 65 -6.82 -2.43 -4.06
CA ALA A 65 -7.64 -3.58 -4.40
C ALA A 65 -6.75 -4.81 -4.66
N ALA A 66 -7.07 -5.91 -3.99
CA ALA A 66 -6.46 -7.22 -4.17
C ALA A 66 -7.40 -8.14 -4.97
N ALA A 67 -6.83 -8.97 -5.84
CA ALA A 67 -7.60 -9.91 -6.67
C ALA A 67 -8.31 -10.99 -5.83
N ASP A 68 -7.64 -11.45 -4.77
CA ASP A 68 -8.12 -12.49 -3.87
C ASP A 68 -7.53 -12.31 -2.45
N ARG A 69 -7.95 -13.19 -1.52
CA ARG A 69 -7.54 -13.12 -0.11
C ARG A 69 -6.07 -13.48 0.09
N SER A 70 -5.50 -14.35 -0.74
CA SER A 70 -4.09 -14.74 -0.65
C SER A 70 -3.15 -13.59 -1.03
N VAL A 71 -3.59 -12.71 -1.95
CA VAL A 71 -2.87 -11.48 -2.29
C VAL A 71 -2.85 -10.52 -1.09
N VAL A 72 -3.95 -10.42 -0.33
CA VAL A 72 -4.00 -9.62 0.92
C VAL A 72 -3.03 -10.17 1.96
N ASP A 73 -2.97 -11.50 2.14
CA ASP A 73 -2.01 -12.16 3.03
C ASP A 73 -0.56 -11.87 2.63
N ALA A 74 -0.27 -11.98 1.33
CA ALA A 74 1.06 -11.75 0.78
C ALA A 74 1.49 -10.29 0.92
N PHE A 75 0.61 -9.33 0.64
CA PHE A 75 0.82 -7.90 0.89
C PHE A 75 1.21 -7.66 2.36
N HIS A 76 0.42 -8.15 3.31
CA HIS A 76 0.65 -7.91 4.73
C HIS A 76 2.00 -8.45 5.17
N LYS A 77 2.30 -9.70 4.82
CA LYS A 77 3.59 -10.34 5.12
C LYS A 77 4.77 -9.55 4.53
N ALA A 78 4.65 -9.09 3.29
CA ALA A 78 5.70 -8.34 2.61
C ALA A 78 5.91 -6.95 3.24
N ALA A 79 4.82 -6.23 3.54
CA ALA A 79 4.86 -4.90 4.14
C ALA A 79 5.44 -4.93 5.56
N VAL A 80 4.99 -5.85 6.42
CA VAL A 80 5.59 -6.06 7.76
C VAL A 80 7.06 -6.48 7.64
N GLY A 81 7.38 -7.40 6.73
CA GLY A 81 8.76 -7.83 6.46
C GLY A 81 9.66 -6.73 5.86
N ALA A 82 9.08 -5.64 5.37
CA ALA A 82 9.78 -4.45 4.88
C ALA A 82 9.96 -3.36 5.94
N GLY A 83 9.54 -3.62 7.19
CA GLY A 83 9.67 -2.68 8.31
C GLY A 83 8.38 -1.90 8.61
N GLY A 84 7.28 -2.18 7.90
CA GLY A 84 5.97 -1.66 8.25
C GLY A 84 5.51 -2.19 9.60
N ARG A 85 4.74 -1.38 10.34
CA ARG A 85 4.18 -1.79 11.62
C ARG A 85 2.78 -2.34 11.41
N ASP A 86 2.52 -3.54 11.90
CA ASP A 86 1.19 -4.14 11.87
C ASP A 86 0.14 -3.19 12.46
N ASN A 87 -0.97 -3.04 11.74
CA ASN A 87 -2.15 -2.27 12.16
C ASN A 87 -3.45 -3.10 12.05
N GLY A 88 -3.31 -4.40 11.77
CA GLY A 88 -4.43 -5.31 11.59
C GLY A 88 -4.06 -6.43 10.64
N ALA A 89 -3.82 -7.61 11.21
CA ALA A 89 -3.57 -8.83 10.45
C ALA A 89 -4.67 -9.15 9.41
N PRO A 90 -4.36 -9.90 8.35
CA PRO A 90 -5.34 -10.31 7.35
C PRO A 90 -6.55 -11.01 7.98
N GLY A 91 -7.75 -10.58 7.57
CA GLY A 91 -8.97 -11.14 8.13
C GLY A 91 -10.24 -10.48 7.60
N LEU A 92 -11.37 -11.13 7.88
CA LEU A 92 -12.68 -10.58 7.57
C LEU A 92 -13.01 -9.39 8.48
N ARG A 93 -13.47 -8.29 7.87
CA ARG A 93 -14.01 -7.10 8.52
C ARG A 93 -15.53 -7.10 8.36
N LYS A 94 -16.19 -7.98 9.12
CA LYS A 94 -17.64 -8.22 9.02
C LYS A 94 -18.47 -6.98 9.36
N GLU A 95 -17.89 -6.05 10.10
CA GLU A 95 -18.43 -4.72 10.39
C GLU A 95 -18.59 -3.84 9.14
N TYR A 96 -17.84 -4.10 8.05
CA TYR A 96 -17.98 -3.39 6.78
C TYR A 96 -18.97 -4.10 5.87
N HIS A 97 -18.70 -5.36 5.52
CA HIS A 97 -19.64 -6.27 4.86
C HIS A 97 -19.09 -7.72 4.89
N PRO A 98 -19.91 -8.76 4.62
CA PRO A 98 -19.54 -10.18 4.83
C PRO A 98 -18.30 -10.69 4.10
N ASN A 99 -17.89 -10.03 3.01
CA ASN A 99 -16.78 -10.44 2.14
C ASN A 99 -15.58 -9.48 2.20
N TYR A 100 -15.60 -8.45 3.06
CA TYR A 100 -14.49 -7.52 3.18
C TYR A 100 -13.32 -8.24 3.86
N TYR A 101 -12.34 -8.69 3.09
CA TYR A 101 -11.13 -9.31 3.60
C TYR A 101 -9.96 -8.33 3.45
N GLY A 102 -9.42 -7.84 4.57
CA GLY A 102 -8.45 -6.75 4.55
C GLY A 102 -7.34 -6.89 5.58
N ALA A 103 -6.19 -6.33 5.24
CA ALA A 103 -5.01 -6.24 6.10
C ALA A 103 -4.44 -4.81 6.08
N PHE A 104 -3.94 -4.37 7.24
CA PHE A 104 -3.54 -2.98 7.47
C PHE A 104 -2.12 -2.93 8.03
N VAL A 105 -1.30 -2.07 7.44
CA VAL A 105 0.09 -1.84 7.85
C VAL A 105 0.36 -0.35 7.86
N HIS A 106 0.91 0.16 8.95
CA HIS A 106 1.48 1.50 8.95
C HIS A 106 2.80 1.49 8.18
N ASP A 107 2.94 2.40 7.21
CA ASP A 107 4.22 2.64 6.55
C ASP A 107 5.23 3.31 7.51
N LEU A 108 6.40 3.65 6.98
CA LEU A 108 7.51 4.23 7.75
C LEU A 108 7.23 5.66 8.24
N ASP A 109 6.21 6.32 7.69
CA ASP A 109 5.75 7.67 8.04
C ASP A 109 4.45 7.63 8.88
N GLY A 110 3.89 6.44 9.12
CA GLY A 110 2.68 6.22 9.91
C GLY A 110 1.38 6.25 9.11
N ASN A 111 1.42 6.33 7.77
CA ASN A 111 0.24 6.24 6.92
C ASN A 111 -0.36 4.83 6.99
N ASN A 112 -1.68 4.73 7.00
CA ASN A 112 -2.39 3.45 7.09
C ASN A 112 -2.58 2.85 5.69
N ILE A 113 -1.72 1.92 5.31
CA ILE A 113 -1.75 1.25 4.02
C ILE A 113 -2.53 -0.06 4.14
N GLU A 114 -3.52 -0.23 3.28
CA GLU A 114 -4.40 -1.40 3.26
C GLU A 114 -4.32 -2.14 1.93
N ALA A 115 -4.42 -3.47 1.99
CA ALA A 115 -4.88 -4.26 0.85
C ALA A 115 -6.23 -4.89 1.20
N VAL A 116 -7.18 -4.83 0.26
CA VAL A 116 -8.55 -5.31 0.45
C VAL A 116 -9.01 -6.16 -0.72
N CYS A 117 -9.63 -7.29 -0.41
CA CYS A 117 -10.39 -8.11 -1.34
C CYS A 117 -11.87 -8.09 -0.93
N HIS A 118 -12.76 -7.79 -1.88
CA HIS A 118 -14.22 -7.81 -1.66
C HIS A 118 -14.88 -9.09 -2.19
N ASN A 119 -14.10 -9.97 -2.83
CA ASN A 119 -14.61 -11.21 -3.41
C ASN A 119 -14.90 -12.27 -2.32
N PRO A 120 -15.83 -13.20 -2.59
CA PRO A 120 -15.96 -14.42 -1.79
C PRO A 120 -14.64 -15.20 -1.73
N ALA A 121 -14.58 -16.18 -0.83
CA ALA A 121 -13.48 -17.14 -0.79
C ALA A 121 -13.44 -18.00 -2.06
#